data_AF-A0A9W4ZII6-F1
#
_entry.id   AF-A0A9W4ZII6-F1
#
_cell.length_a   1.000
_cell.length_b   1.000
_cell.length_c   1.000
_cell.angle_alpha   90.00
_cell.angle_beta   90.00
_cell.angle_gamma   90.00
#
_symmetry.space_group_name_H-M   'P 1'
#
loop_
_entity.id
_entity.type
_entity.pdbx_description
1 polymer ?
#
loop_
_entity_poly.entity_id
_entity_poly.type
_entity_poly.pdbx_seq_one_letter_code
_entity_poly.pdbx_strand_id
1 'polypeptide(L)'
;MDDLIEKLKSHIHWEEGMDDSMLSFYIKQGQRYVKKACGREVEYLVIMCAGIFYEYRVAEKELEQALDALTPFFVQEVYDAEEEDE
;
A
#
# COMPACT_ATOMS: atom_id res chain seq x y z
N MET A 1 -11.99 7.15 1.55
CA MET A 1 -11.64 6.16 2.58
C MET A 1 -12.42 4.90 2.32
N ASP A 2 -13.75 4.96 2.27
CA ASP A 2 -14.63 3.80 2.04
C ASP A 2 -14.27 3.03 0.74
N ASP A 3 -14.02 3.74 -0.36
CA ASP A 3 -13.57 3.14 -1.63
C ASP A 3 -12.24 2.35 -1.49
N LEU A 4 -11.28 2.88 -0.74
CA LEU A 4 -10.01 2.19 -0.48
C LEU A 4 -10.18 0.98 0.42
N ILE A 5 -11.15 1.01 1.34
CA ILE A 5 -11.48 -0.14 2.20
C ILE A 5 -12.04 -1.27 1.35
N GLU A 6 -12.97 -0.99 0.44
CA GLU A 6 -13.54 -2.01 -0.44
C GLU A 6 -12.50 -2.58 -1.42
N LYS A 7 -11.62 -1.74 -1.95
CA LYS A 7 -10.47 -2.18 -2.77
C LYS A 7 -9.52 -3.06 -1.98
N LEU A 8 -9.17 -2.67 -0.75
CA LEU A 8 -8.31 -3.49 0.11
C LEU A 8 -8.96 -4.82 0.47
N LYS A 9 -10.25 -4.82 0.85
CA LYS A 9 -11.03 -6.04 1.12
C LYS A 9 -10.99 -7.00 -0.06
N SER A 10 -11.20 -6.47 -1.27
CA SER A 10 -11.11 -7.27 -2.50
C SER A 10 -9.70 -7.81 -2.74
N HIS A 11 -8.67 -7.00 -2.46
CA HIS A 11 -7.26 -7.35 -2.66
C HIS A 11 -6.78 -8.48 -1.72
N ILE A 12 -7.21 -8.46 -0.46
CA ILE A 12 -6.84 -9.48 0.56
C ILE A 12 -7.84 -10.63 0.67
N HIS A 13 -8.80 -10.72 -0.27
CA HIS A 13 -9.86 -11.73 -0.25
C HIS A 13 -10.64 -11.78 1.07
N TRP A 14 -11.06 -10.61 1.55
CA TRP A 14 -11.81 -10.44 2.78
C TRP A 14 -13.12 -11.23 2.80
N GLU A 15 -13.37 -11.97 3.87
CA GLU A 15 -14.59 -12.74 4.06
C GLU A 15 -15.62 -12.01 4.94
N GLU A 16 -16.90 -12.28 4.71
CA GLU A 16 -17.99 -11.69 5.48
C GLU A 16 -17.89 -12.11 6.97
N GLY A 17 -17.93 -11.12 7.87
CA GLY A 17 -17.85 -11.34 9.33
C GLY A 17 -16.44 -11.22 9.92
N MET A 18 -15.40 -10.99 9.12
CA MET A 18 -14.07 -10.63 9.63
C MET A 18 -14.05 -9.20 10.22
N ASP A 19 -13.16 -8.95 11.20
CA ASP A 19 -13.01 -7.64 11.87
C ASP A 19 -12.29 -6.61 11.01
N ASP A 20 -13.00 -5.63 10.46
CA ASP A 20 -12.44 -4.62 9.55
C ASP A 20 -11.92 -3.35 10.25
N SER A 21 -11.92 -3.33 11.59
CA SER A 21 -11.55 -2.14 12.37
C SER A 21 -10.14 -1.61 12.07
N MET A 22 -9.21 -2.50 11.72
CA MET A 22 -7.81 -2.17 11.42
C MET A 22 -7.54 -1.84 9.95
N LEU A 23 -8.48 -2.09 9.03
CA LEU A 23 -8.25 -1.86 7.60
C LEU A 23 -7.93 -0.39 7.31
N SER A 24 -8.65 0.53 7.95
CA SER A 24 -8.39 1.97 7.81
C SER A 24 -7.00 2.39 8.32
N PHE A 25 -6.46 1.68 9.32
CA PHE A 25 -5.12 1.94 9.83
C PHE A 25 -4.05 1.52 8.82
N TYR A 26 -4.18 0.33 8.23
CA TYR A 26 -3.25 -0.16 7.21
C TYR A 26 -3.26 0.70 5.95
N ILE A 27 -4.44 1.14 5.50
CA ILE A 27 -4.58 2.07 4.37
C ILE A 27 -3.84 3.38 4.65
N LYS A 28 -4.03 3.97 5.84
CA LYS A 28 -3.33 5.21 6.22
C LYS A 28 -1.81 5.03 6.25
N GLN A 29 -1.31 3.87 6.71
CA GLN A 29 0.12 3.58 6.64
C GLN A 29 0.60 3.41 5.19
N GLY A 30 -0.17 2.72 4.34
CA GLY A 30 0.09 2.62 2.90
C GLY A 30 0.19 3.99 2.24
N GLN A 31 -0.81 4.85 2.44
CA GLN A 31 -0.80 6.23 1.94
C GLN A 31 0.45 7.00 2.38
N ARG A 32 0.79 6.92 3.67
CA ARG A 32 1.97 7.61 4.21
C ARG A 32 3.28 7.08 3.62
N TYR A 33 3.38 5.76 3.43
CA TYR A 33 4.56 5.11 2.88
C TYR A 33 4.75 5.50 1.41
N VAL A 34 3.72 5.32 0.60
CA VAL A 34 3.73 5.64 -0.84
C VAL A 34 4.00 7.13 -1.08
N LYS A 35 3.31 8.01 -0.35
CA LYS A 35 3.53 9.46 -0.47
C LYS A 35 4.97 9.88 -0.17
N LYS A 36 5.62 9.20 0.77
CA LYS A 36 7.03 9.44 1.08
C LYS A 36 7.98 8.87 0.03
N ALA A 37 7.64 7.73 -0.57
CA ALA A 37 8.45 7.07 -1.58
C ALA A 37 8.38 7.79 -2.94
N CYS A 38 7.18 8.24 -3.34
CA CYS A 38 6.92 8.79 -4.69
C CYS A 38 6.67 10.30 -4.71
N GLY A 39 6.54 10.98 -3.56
CA GLY A 39 6.11 12.39 -3.49
C GLY A 39 4.60 12.60 -3.71
N ARG A 40 3.90 11.65 -4.34
CA ARG A 40 2.45 11.63 -4.57
C ARG A 40 1.79 10.36 -4.03
N GLU A 41 0.46 10.38 -3.88
CA GLU A 41 -0.29 9.17 -3.54
C GLU A 41 -0.66 8.41 -4.82
N VAL A 42 -0.08 7.21 -4.97
CA VAL A 42 -0.38 6.28 -6.07
C VAL A 42 -1.29 5.17 -5.53
N GLU A 43 -2.57 5.19 -5.92
CA GLU A 43 -3.61 4.35 -5.31
C GLU A 43 -3.26 2.85 -5.34
N TYR A 44 -2.78 2.34 -6.47
CA TYR A 44 -2.38 0.93 -6.59
C TYR A 44 -1.33 0.53 -5.55
N LEU A 45 -0.27 1.35 -5.40
CA LEU A 45 0.79 1.09 -4.42
C LEU A 45 0.28 1.24 -2.98
N VAL A 46 -0.70 2.11 -2.74
CA VAL A 46 -1.34 2.22 -1.42
C VAL A 46 -2.04 0.92 -1.05
N ILE A 47 -2.78 0.31 -1.97
CA ILE A 47 -3.46 -0.96 -1.74
C ILE A 47 -2.44 -2.10 -1.55
N MET A 48 -1.38 -2.16 -2.37
CA MET A 48 -0.31 -3.15 -2.22
C MET A 48 0.38 -3.06 -0.85
N CYS A 49 0.80 -1.87 -0.44
CA CYS A 49 1.41 -1.65 0.87
C CYS A 49 0.45 -1.96 2.02
N ALA A 50 -0.82 -1.58 1.90
CA ALA A 50 -1.81 -1.86 2.93
C ALA A 50 -2.07 -3.38 3.08
N GLY A 51 -2.08 -4.13 1.98
CA GLY A 51 -2.14 -5.60 1.99
C GLY A 51 -0.93 -6.23 2.68
N ILE A 52 0.28 -5.75 2.38
CA ILE A 52 1.52 -6.18 3.05
C ILE A 52 1.45 -5.89 4.56
N PHE A 53 1.00 -4.71 4.98
CA PHE A 53 0.89 -4.37 6.41
C PHE A 53 -0.21 -5.15 7.13
N TYR A 54 -1.25 -5.58 6.42
CA TYR A 54 -2.27 -6.46 6.96
C TYR A 54 -1.71 -7.87 7.24
N GLU A 55 -0.94 -8.41 6.31
CA GLU A 55 -0.35 -9.75 6.36
C GLU A 55 0.79 -9.82 7.38
N TYR A 56 1.75 -8.89 7.28
CA TYR A 56 2.96 -8.88 8.10
C TYR A 56 2.84 -7.91 9.28
N ARG A 57 2.52 -8.46 10.45
CA ARG A 57 2.28 -7.69 11.69
C ARG A 57 3.53 -7.51 12.56
N VAL A 58 4.63 -8.14 12.17
CA VAL A 58 5.92 -8.13 12.88
C VAL A 58 7.02 -7.79 11.88
N ALA A 59 8.03 -7.04 12.32
CA ALA A 59 9.18 -6.68 11.51
C ALA A 59 10.11 -7.89 11.35
N GLU A 60 9.79 -8.72 10.36
CA GLU A 60 10.54 -9.93 9.98
C GLU A 60 11.06 -9.82 8.55
N LYS A 61 11.87 -10.80 8.13
CA LYS A 61 12.55 -10.80 6.84
C LYS A 61 11.57 -10.78 5.66
N GLU A 62 10.43 -11.43 5.83
CA GLU A 62 9.37 -11.55 4.84
C GLU A 62 8.72 -10.19 4.56
N LEU A 63 8.56 -9.34 5.59
CA LEU A 63 8.10 -7.96 5.42
C LEU A 63 9.07 -7.13 4.59
N GLU A 64 10.37 -7.22 4.91
CA GLU A 64 11.44 -6.54 4.17
C GLU A 64 11.40 -6.96 2.70
N GLN A 65 11.37 -8.27 2.43
CA GLN A 65 11.33 -8.81 1.07
C GLN A 65 10.08 -8.38 0.29
N ALA A 66 8.91 -8.33 0.95
CA ALA A 66 7.67 -7.89 0.32
C ALA A 66 7.72 -6.40 -0.05
N LEU A 67 8.26 -5.55 0.83
CA LEU A 67 8.43 -4.12 0.55
C LEU A 67 9.50 -3.88 -0.53
N ASP A 68 10.62 -4.60 -0.47
CA ASP A 68 11.71 -4.48 -1.45
C ASP A 68 11.25 -4.88 -2.86
N ALA A 69 10.37 -5.89 -2.97
CA ALA A 69 9.76 -6.28 -4.23
C ALA A 69 8.93 -5.16 -4.89
N LEU A 70 8.46 -4.17 -4.12
CA LEU A 70 7.75 -3.01 -4.64
C LEU A 70 8.69 -1.89 -5.15
N THR A 71 10.00 -1.98 -4.87
CA THR A 71 11.00 -0.95 -5.26
C THR A 71 10.94 -0.55 -6.74
N PRO A 72 10.88 -1.47 -7.72
CA PRO A 72 10.83 -1.09 -9.13
C PRO A 72 9.63 -0.20 -9.48
N PHE A 73 8.47 -0.43 -8.83
CA PHE A 73 7.27 0.37 -9.06
C PHE A 73 7.39 1.76 -8.45
N PHE A 74 7.98 1.88 -7.26
CA PHE A 74 8.25 3.20 -6.67
C PHE A 74 9.20 4.02 -7.54
N VAL A 75 10.25 3.40 -8.06
CA VAL A 75 11.22 4.05 -8.97
C VAL A 75 10.53 4.55 -10.23
N GLN A 76 9.67 3.73 -10.85
CA GLN A 76 8.92 4.14 -12.04
C GLN A 76 8.03 5.35 -11.75
N GLU A 77 7.28 5.34 -10.64
CA GLU A 77 6.38 6.44 -10.28
C GLU A 77 7.11 7.76 -9.98
N VAL A 78 8.36 7.69 -9.49
CA VAL A 78 9.19 8.89 -9.29
C VAL A 78 9.58 9.48 -10.65
N TYR A 79 9.99 8.66 -11.62
CA TYR A 79 10.31 9.15 -12.96
C TYR A 79 9.08 9.72 -13.67
N ASP A 80 7.94 9.03 -13.62
CA ASP A 80 6.69 9.51 -14.22
C ASP A 80 6.27 10.86 -13.62
N ALA A 81 6.50 11.09 -12.32
CA ALA A 81 6.21 12.36 -11.67
C ALA A 81 7.18 13.48 -12.09
N GLU A 82 8.46 13.17 -12.29
CA GLU A 82 9.45 14.13 -12.80
C GLU A 82 9.15 14.55 -14.24
N GLU A 83 8.67 13.63 -15.10
CA GLU A 83 8.27 13.94 -16.48
C GLU A 83 7.02 14.84 -16.56
N GLU A 84 6.09 14.75 -15.61
CA GLU A 84 4.90 15.61 -15.55
C GLU A 84 5.20 17.07 -15.15
N ASP A 85 6.34 17.31 -14.49
CA ASP A 85 6.78 18.62 -14.00
C ASP A 85 7.65 19.40 -15.03
N GLU A 86 7.99 18.80 -16.19
CA GLU A 86 8.70 19.43 -17.33
C GLU A 86 7.76 20.01 -18.41
#